data_AF-A0A836IIU6-F1
#
_entry.id   AF-A0A836IIU6-F1
#
_cell.length_a   1.000
_cell.length_b   1.000
_cell.length_c   1.000
_cell.angle_alpha   90.00
_cell.angle_beta   90.00
_cell.angle_gamma   90.00
#
_symmetry.space_group_name_H-M   'P 1'
#
loop_
_entity.id
_entity.type
_entity.pdbx_description
1 polymer ?
#
loop_
_entity_poly.entity_id
_entity_poly.type
_entity_poly.pdbx_seq_one_letter_code
_entity_poly.pdbx_strand_id
1 'polypeptide(L)'
;MSDCWYMPEEVVDRRDENRLSPNVPSSYEALGEIGIFYRHFDANEVSDDVEGFVKPLLSKLNYHSYDVVHLSPSILGEEKFETLAQQHFLEHIHEDDEVRLVLEGQGYFDVRDANDKWIRLLSRPGDCIVLPAGMYHRFTTDQNQYIKTLRIFKEAPRWIAVNRGPEAEEKPARKEYVARLRAPGETAVGAADGRTIFFLRYPLQLDAELTAITARLLEQHSKVPFALMIFLAGSTEPTTGNSWCPDCIPAKAEVAKRFSELQDKYGEAHAFFLQLPVERASYLGNPEFPYRKHPALQLASVPTLLVLTPVKDAKKEANMEWYNLLEVKLRTHDAGSADVLNLE
;
A
#
# COMPACT_ATOMS: atom_id res chain seq x y z
N MET A 1 2.54 11.16 5.91
CA MET A 1 2.67 10.41 7.17
C MET A 1 3.98 10.83 7.66
N SER A 2 3.92 11.35 8.88
CA SER A 2 5.07 11.97 9.45
C SER A 2 6.16 10.92 9.73
N ASP A 3 5.77 9.71 10.17
CA ASP A 3 6.68 8.58 10.42
C ASP A 3 5.91 7.27 10.76
N CYS A 4 6.47 6.08 10.48
CA CYS A 4 5.97 4.77 10.96
C CYS A 4 7.09 3.74 11.14
N TRP A 5 6.95 2.84 12.12
CA TRP A 5 8.02 1.91 12.53
C TRP A 5 7.49 0.65 13.20
N TYR A 6 8.30 -0.40 13.24
CA TYR A 6 8.00 -1.63 13.98
C TYR A 6 8.26 -1.46 15.48
N MET A 7 7.46 -2.17 16.29
CA MET A 7 7.51 -2.13 17.75
C MET A 7 7.71 -3.51 18.38
N PRO A 8 8.13 -3.58 19.66
CA PRO A 8 7.99 -4.78 20.48
C PRO A 8 6.52 -5.22 20.63
N GLU A 9 6.31 -6.49 20.99
CA GLU A 9 4.96 -7.04 21.24
C GLU A 9 4.31 -6.39 22.48
N GLU A 10 5.09 -6.24 23.55
CA GLU A 10 4.69 -5.61 24.79
C GLU A 10 5.37 -4.25 24.95
N VAL A 11 4.61 -3.26 25.43
CA VAL A 11 5.10 -1.91 25.68
C VAL A 11 4.84 -1.53 27.14
N VAL A 12 5.78 -0.79 27.74
CA VAL A 12 5.66 -0.36 29.14
C VAL A 12 4.70 0.83 29.25
N ASP A 13 4.94 1.87 28.45
CA ASP A 13 4.03 2.99 28.30
C ASP A 13 3.51 3.02 26.85
N ARG A 14 2.19 2.93 26.70
CA ARG A 14 1.52 3.00 25.41
C ARG A 14 1.81 4.31 24.66
N ARG A 15 2.09 5.40 25.39
CA ARG A 15 2.27 6.76 24.86
C ARG A 15 3.70 7.05 24.39
N ASP A 16 4.67 6.21 24.73
CA ASP A 16 6.05 6.33 24.25
C ASP A 16 6.17 5.91 22.78
N GLU A 17 7.23 6.31 22.08
CA GLU A 17 7.40 5.90 20.68
C GLU A 17 7.55 4.38 20.50
N ASN A 18 8.09 3.67 21.50
CA ASN A 18 8.23 2.21 21.50
C ASN A 18 8.92 1.64 20.25
N ARG A 19 9.93 2.36 19.71
CA ARG A 19 10.76 1.85 18.61
C ARG A 19 11.56 0.63 19.05
N LEU A 20 11.76 -0.31 18.13
CA LEU A 20 12.77 -1.37 18.30
C LEU A 20 14.17 -0.76 18.45
N SER A 21 15.08 -1.52 19.09
CA SER A 21 16.50 -1.18 19.19
C SER A 21 17.33 -2.35 18.65
N PRO A 22 17.94 -2.24 17.45
CA PRO A 22 17.95 -1.05 16.57
C PRO A 22 16.57 -0.76 15.95
N ASN A 23 16.35 0.50 15.55
CA ASN A 23 15.10 0.94 14.92
C ASN A 23 14.87 0.21 13.58
N VAL A 24 13.62 -0.19 13.34
CA VAL A 24 13.19 -0.81 12.08
C VAL A 24 12.03 0.04 11.54
N PRO A 25 12.31 0.99 10.61
CA PRO A 25 11.26 1.80 10.01
C PRO A 25 10.33 0.94 9.14
N SER A 26 9.08 1.37 9.02
CA SER A 26 8.12 0.82 8.04
C SER A 26 7.90 1.83 6.91
N SER A 27 7.06 1.51 5.93
CA SER A 27 6.78 2.37 4.78
C SER A 27 5.30 2.36 4.39
N TYR A 28 4.89 3.33 3.58
CA TYR A 28 3.52 3.37 3.04
C TYR A 28 3.18 2.14 2.21
N GLU A 29 4.17 1.62 1.48
CA GLU A 29 4.00 0.43 0.68
C GLU A 29 3.63 -0.75 1.60
N ALA A 30 4.37 -0.93 2.70
CA ALA A 30 4.07 -1.98 3.69
C ALA A 30 2.67 -1.82 4.31
N LEU A 31 2.24 -0.58 4.57
CA LEU A 31 0.89 -0.30 5.07
C LEU A 31 -0.18 -0.55 4.00
N GLY A 32 0.10 -0.22 2.74
CA GLY A 32 -0.76 -0.51 1.61
C GLY A 32 -0.94 -2.02 1.36
N GLU A 33 0.07 -2.85 1.67
CA GLU A 33 -0.05 -4.32 1.61
C GLU A 33 -1.12 -4.85 2.55
N ILE A 34 -1.22 -4.26 3.74
CA ILE A 34 -2.25 -4.60 4.72
C ILE A 34 -3.56 -3.80 4.51
N GLY A 35 -3.68 -3.10 3.38
CA GLY A 35 -4.90 -2.41 2.98
C GLY A 35 -5.15 -1.08 3.69
N ILE A 36 -4.15 -0.52 4.38
CA ILE A 36 -4.24 0.83 4.95
C ILE A 36 -4.07 1.84 3.85
N PHE A 37 -5.00 2.79 3.77
CA PHE A 37 -4.83 3.98 2.97
C PHE A 37 -4.43 5.15 3.86
N TYR A 38 -3.51 5.96 3.34
CA TYR A 38 -3.06 7.16 4.01
C TYR A 38 -2.97 8.32 3.01
N ARG A 39 -3.35 9.52 3.46
CA ARG A 39 -3.11 10.77 2.74
C ARG A 39 -2.83 11.92 3.70
N HIS A 40 -1.87 12.78 3.35
CA HIS A 40 -1.65 14.05 4.02
C HIS A 40 -2.36 15.18 3.28
N PHE A 41 -3.00 16.07 4.03
CA PHE A 41 -3.60 17.32 3.58
C PHE A 41 -2.91 18.49 4.28
N ASP A 42 -2.90 19.68 3.68
CA ASP A 42 -2.44 20.87 4.38
C ASP A 42 -3.35 21.11 5.58
N ALA A 43 -2.78 21.11 6.78
CA ALA A 43 -3.55 21.24 8.02
C ALA A 43 -4.36 22.53 8.05
N ASN A 44 -3.87 23.63 7.45
CA ASN A 44 -4.59 24.91 7.41
C ASN A 44 -5.81 24.83 6.50
N GLU A 45 -5.68 24.17 5.34
CA GLU A 45 -6.82 23.94 4.42
C GLU A 45 -7.95 23.15 5.11
N VAL A 46 -7.61 22.23 6.01
CA VAL A 46 -8.60 21.45 6.76
C VAL A 46 -9.20 22.26 7.91
N SER A 47 -8.38 23.00 8.68
CA SER A 47 -8.83 23.67 9.90
C SER A 47 -9.63 24.95 9.66
N ASP A 48 -9.35 25.67 8.57
CA ASP A 48 -9.97 26.98 8.29
C ASP A 48 -11.46 26.86 7.93
N ASP A 49 -11.84 25.81 7.20
CA ASP A 49 -13.22 25.45 6.86
C ASP A 49 -13.40 23.94 6.80
N VAL A 50 -13.55 23.33 7.98
CA VAL A 50 -13.76 21.88 8.12
C VAL A 50 -14.92 21.39 7.26
N GLU A 51 -16.03 22.12 7.21
CA GLU A 51 -17.23 21.69 6.50
C GLU A 51 -17.04 21.78 4.98
N GLY A 52 -16.44 22.88 4.49
CA GLY A 52 -16.09 23.07 3.09
C GLY A 52 -15.04 22.09 2.59
N PHE A 53 -14.10 21.68 3.45
CA PHE A 53 -13.10 20.67 3.13
C PHE A 53 -13.67 19.23 3.12
N VAL A 54 -14.42 18.85 4.17
CA VAL A 54 -14.81 17.45 4.37
C VAL A 54 -15.91 17.01 3.39
N LYS A 55 -16.85 17.88 3.02
CA LYS A 55 -17.97 17.52 2.11
C LYS A 55 -17.50 17.01 0.74
N PRO A 56 -16.59 17.71 0.02
CA PRO A 56 -16.00 17.19 -1.21
C PRO A 56 -15.23 15.88 -1.00
N LEU A 57 -14.50 15.75 0.12
CA LEU A 57 -13.73 14.56 0.44
C LEU A 57 -14.65 13.34 0.61
N LEU A 58 -15.75 13.49 1.36
CA LEU A 58 -16.76 12.45 1.56
C LEU A 58 -17.33 11.97 0.22
N SER A 59 -17.76 12.91 -0.64
CA SER A 59 -18.28 12.57 -1.97
C SER A 59 -17.26 11.82 -2.82
N LYS A 60 -15.98 12.23 -2.78
CA LYS A 60 -14.91 11.57 -3.55
C LYS A 60 -14.61 10.18 -3.03
N LEU A 61 -14.58 9.99 -1.71
CA LEU A 61 -14.21 8.72 -1.08
C LEU A 61 -15.39 7.77 -0.87
N ASN A 62 -16.61 8.15 -1.28
CA ASN A 62 -17.85 7.41 -1.06
C ASN A 62 -18.17 7.17 0.43
N TYR A 63 -17.98 8.21 1.24
CA TYR A 63 -18.42 8.28 2.64
C TYR A 63 -19.56 9.30 2.74
N HIS A 64 -20.43 9.17 3.75
CA HIS A 64 -21.71 9.90 3.79
C HIS A 64 -21.87 10.79 5.02
N SER A 65 -21.13 10.54 6.10
CA SER A 65 -21.22 11.34 7.31
C SER A 65 -19.87 11.47 8.02
N TYR A 66 -19.79 12.46 8.90
CA TYR A 66 -18.63 12.70 9.74
C TYR A 66 -19.07 13.31 11.08
N ASP A 67 -18.21 13.19 12.08
CA ASP A 67 -18.25 14.00 13.30
C ASP A 67 -16.84 14.44 13.73
N VAL A 68 -16.77 15.37 14.68
CA VAL A 68 -15.52 15.84 15.27
C VAL A 68 -15.46 15.34 16.71
N VAL A 69 -14.36 14.70 17.07
CA VAL A 69 -14.10 14.25 18.44
C VAL A 69 -12.80 14.82 18.97
N HIS A 70 -12.78 15.02 20.29
CA HIS A 70 -11.63 15.49 21.04
C HIS A 70 -11.36 14.52 22.17
N LEU A 71 -10.16 13.96 22.20
CA LEU A 71 -9.72 13.07 23.25
C LEU A 71 -8.62 13.76 24.05
N SER A 72 -8.99 14.28 25.22
CA SER A 72 -8.04 14.83 26.19
C SER A 72 -8.62 14.88 27.60
N PRO A 73 -7.77 14.85 28.64
CA PRO A 73 -8.22 14.99 30.03
C PRO A 73 -8.93 16.32 30.29
N SER A 74 -8.46 17.42 29.68
CA SER A 74 -9.02 18.77 29.89
C SER A 74 -10.44 18.92 29.35
N ILE A 75 -10.83 18.14 28.34
CA ILE A 75 -12.16 18.18 27.72
C ILE A 75 -13.09 17.12 28.33
N LEU A 76 -12.57 15.93 28.62
CA LEU A 76 -13.39 14.78 29.05
C LEU A 76 -13.40 14.55 30.56
N GLY A 77 -12.45 15.12 31.29
CA GLY A 77 -12.09 14.73 32.64
C GLY A 77 -11.19 13.49 32.66
N GLU A 78 -10.30 13.43 33.65
CA GLU A 78 -9.28 12.37 33.80
C GLU A 78 -9.86 10.95 33.75
N GLU A 79 -10.90 10.68 34.54
CA GLU A 79 -11.48 9.33 34.66
C GLU A 79 -12.07 8.83 33.33
N LYS A 80 -12.84 9.69 32.65
CA LYS A 80 -13.44 9.35 31.36
C LYS A 80 -12.39 9.23 30.27
N PHE A 81 -11.41 10.13 30.26
CA PHE A 81 -10.29 10.07 29.33
C PHE A 81 -9.52 8.75 29.50
N GLU A 82 -9.12 8.39 30.71
CA GLU A 82 -8.35 7.16 30.94
C GLU A 82 -9.16 5.90 30.60
N THR A 83 -10.45 5.88 30.91
CA THR A 83 -11.35 4.78 30.53
C THR A 83 -11.38 4.59 29.01
N LEU A 84 -11.60 5.67 28.25
CA LEU A 84 -11.61 5.63 26.79
C LEU A 84 -10.23 5.29 26.22
N ALA A 85 -9.16 5.85 26.78
CA ALA A 85 -7.80 5.59 26.34
C ALA A 85 -7.41 4.12 26.57
N GLN A 86 -7.87 3.48 27.65
CA GLN A 86 -7.73 2.04 27.86
C GLN A 86 -8.50 1.24 26.82
N GLN A 87 -9.77 1.58 26.59
CA GLN A 87 -10.61 0.90 25.59
C GLN A 87 -10.02 0.98 24.17
N HIS A 88 -9.60 2.17 23.74
CA HIS A 88 -8.99 2.38 22.42
C HIS A 88 -7.65 1.67 22.27
N PHE A 89 -6.92 1.44 23.36
CA PHE A 89 -5.63 0.76 23.34
C PHE A 89 -5.74 -0.78 23.41
N LEU A 90 -6.90 -1.33 23.77
CA LEU A 90 -7.13 -2.77 23.59
C LEU A 90 -7.08 -3.09 22.10
N GLU A 91 -6.41 -4.18 21.73
CA GLU A 91 -6.36 -4.63 20.34
C GLU A 91 -7.75 -5.11 19.89
N HIS A 92 -8.28 -4.52 18.82
CA HIS A 92 -9.64 -4.78 18.35
C HIS A 92 -9.77 -4.69 16.83
N ILE A 93 -10.95 -5.08 16.33
CA ILE A 93 -11.40 -4.84 14.95
C ILE A 93 -12.71 -4.05 14.95
N HIS A 94 -13.03 -3.51 13.78
CA HIS A 94 -14.35 -3.01 13.42
C HIS A 94 -14.91 -3.76 12.21
N GLU A 95 -16.24 -3.82 12.09
CA GLU A 95 -16.92 -4.40 10.90
C GLU A 95 -16.99 -3.40 9.73
N ASP A 96 -16.70 -2.13 9.99
CA ASP A 96 -16.58 -1.04 9.01
C ASP A 96 -15.17 -0.46 9.02
N ASP A 97 -14.82 0.32 7.99
CA ASP A 97 -13.55 1.04 7.96
C ASP A 97 -13.48 2.08 9.09
N GLU A 98 -12.34 2.14 9.78
CA GLU A 98 -12.02 3.23 10.71
C GLU A 98 -11.27 4.33 9.96
N VAL A 99 -11.97 5.43 9.71
CA VAL A 99 -11.39 6.61 9.04
C VAL A 99 -11.19 7.75 10.03
N ARG A 100 -9.98 8.31 10.03
CA ARG A 100 -9.59 9.42 10.91
C ARG A 100 -8.79 10.46 10.14
N LEU A 101 -9.23 11.71 10.21
CA LEU A 101 -8.44 12.86 9.76
C LEU A 101 -8.11 13.72 10.98
N VAL A 102 -6.82 13.83 11.30
CA VAL A 102 -6.35 14.60 12.46
C VAL A 102 -6.42 16.09 12.17
N LEU A 103 -7.09 16.82 13.05
CA LEU A 103 -7.24 18.28 12.97
C LEU A 103 -6.20 18.98 13.87
N GLU A 104 -6.02 18.48 15.09
CA GLU A 104 -5.09 19.05 16.08
C GLU A 104 -4.51 17.94 16.96
N GLY A 105 -3.37 18.20 17.60
CA GLY A 105 -2.69 17.23 18.45
C GLY A 105 -2.10 16.06 17.64
N GLN A 106 -1.78 14.97 18.33
CA GLN A 106 -1.24 13.78 17.68
C GLN A 106 -1.48 12.50 18.49
N GLY A 107 -1.27 11.36 17.83
CA GLY A 107 -1.35 10.05 18.48
C GLY A 107 -0.81 8.95 17.58
N TYR A 108 -0.91 7.74 18.07
CA TYR A 108 -0.41 6.53 17.43
C TYR A 108 -1.55 5.58 17.10
N PHE A 109 -1.61 5.16 15.84
CA PHE A 109 -2.33 3.95 15.45
C PHE A 109 -1.32 2.80 15.39
N ASP A 110 -1.57 1.75 16.14
CA ASP A 110 -0.80 0.50 16.00
C ASP A 110 -1.64 -0.47 15.18
N VAL A 111 -1.02 -1.12 14.20
CA VAL A 111 -1.67 -2.07 13.29
C VAL A 111 -0.83 -3.34 13.16
N ARG A 112 -1.49 -4.47 12.87
CA ARG A 112 -0.79 -5.74 12.61
C ARG A 112 -0.39 -5.85 11.14
N ASP A 113 0.88 -6.18 10.90
CA ASP A 113 1.37 -6.55 9.57
C ASP A 113 0.92 -7.96 9.16
N ALA A 114 1.29 -8.41 7.95
CA ALA A 114 0.94 -9.74 7.46
C ALA A 114 1.51 -10.91 8.30
N ASN A 115 2.54 -10.64 9.11
CA ASN A 115 3.18 -11.59 10.02
C ASN A 115 2.76 -11.37 11.48
N ASP A 116 1.67 -10.65 11.70
CA ASP A 116 1.11 -10.35 13.01
C ASP A 116 2.05 -9.53 13.92
N LYS A 117 2.94 -8.72 13.35
CA LYS A 117 3.82 -7.81 14.10
C LYS A 117 3.22 -6.40 14.16
N TRP A 118 3.49 -5.68 15.25
CA TRP A 118 3.05 -4.30 15.40
C TRP A 118 3.86 -3.34 14.53
N ILE A 119 3.14 -2.55 13.74
CA ILE A 119 3.61 -1.31 13.13
C ILE A 119 2.90 -0.15 13.82
N ARG A 120 3.66 0.85 14.30
CA ARG A 120 3.14 2.10 14.86
C ARG A 120 3.20 3.21 13.82
N LEU A 121 2.08 3.91 13.67
CA LEU A 121 1.89 5.02 12.75
C LEU A 121 1.65 6.29 13.55
N LEU A 122 2.55 7.27 13.42
CA LEU A 122 2.36 8.59 14.00
C LEU A 122 1.41 9.42 13.13
N SER A 123 0.28 9.82 13.71
CA SER A 123 -0.75 10.64 13.05
C SER A 123 -0.78 12.05 13.65
N ARG A 124 -0.60 13.05 12.79
CA ARG A 124 -0.48 14.49 13.10
C ARG A 124 -1.45 15.33 12.27
N PRO A 125 -1.65 16.63 12.56
CA PRO A 125 -2.61 17.46 11.83
C PRO A 125 -2.44 17.37 10.31
N GLY A 126 -3.55 17.18 9.59
CA GLY A 126 -3.58 16.94 8.15
C GLY A 126 -3.49 15.46 7.74
N ASP A 127 -3.14 14.56 8.65
CA ASP A 127 -3.07 13.12 8.38
C ASP A 127 -4.46 12.50 8.33
N CYS A 128 -4.82 11.94 7.17
CA CYS A 128 -5.99 11.09 6.97
C CYS A 128 -5.58 9.64 6.82
N ILE A 129 -6.10 8.77 7.68
CA ILE A 129 -5.87 7.33 7.66
C ILE A 129 -7.19 6.59 7.53
N VAL A 130 -7.18 5.51 6.75
CA VAL A 130 -8.27 4.54 6.62
C VAL A 130 -7.72 3.19 7.02
N LEU A 131 -8.18 2.69 8.17
CA LEU A 131 -7.95 1.32 8.61
C LEU A 131 -9.10 0.46 8.06
N PRO A 132 -8.83 -0.56 7.24
CA PRO A 132 -9.89 -1.33 6.64
C PRO A 132 -10.66 -2.17 7.67
N ALA A 133 -11.95 -2.38 7.42
CA ALA A 133 -12.76 -3.31 8.19
C ALA A 133 -12.05 -4.67 8.38
N GLY A 134 -12.14 -5.24 9.59
CA GLY A 134 -11.52 -6.53 9.94
C GLY A 134 -10.02 -6.52 10.26
N MET A 135 -9.35 -5.38 10.14
CA MET A 135 -7.95 -5.22 10.57
C MET A 135 -7.82 -5.13 12.09
N TYR A 136 -6.87 -5.86 12.66
CA TYR A 136 -6.46 -5.64 14.05
C TYR A 136 -5.65 -4.37 14.18
N HIS A 137 -6.12 -3.51 15.08
CA HIS A 137 -5.48 -2.25 15.40
C HIS A 137 -5.79 -1.83 16.84
N ARG A 138 -5.11 -0.76 17.26
CA ARG A 138 -5.40 -0.03 18.49
C ARG A 138 -4.93 1.42 18.35
N PHE A 139 -5.42 2.29 19.22
CA PHE A 139 -5.07 3.70 19.24
C PHE A 139 -4.61 4.15 20.63
N THR A 140 -3.65 5.08 20.66
CA THR A 140 -3.31 5.82 21.87
C THR A 140 -2.83 7.22 21.55
N THR A 141 -3.03 8.15 22.48
CA THR A 141 -2.42 9.48 22.41
C THR A 141 -0.92 9.38 22.69
N ASP A 142 -0.18 10.41 22.31
CA ASP A 142 1.20 10.57 22.77
C ASP A 142 1.23 11.11 24.22
N GLN A 143 2.42 11.47 24.69
CA GLN A 143 2.61 12.06 26.02
C GLN A 143 1.87 13.38 26.24
N ASN A 144 1.45 14.09 25.19
CA ASN A 144 0.65 15.33 25.31
C ASN A 144 -0.84 15.06 25.57
N GLN A 145 -1.30 13.82 25.41
CA GLN A 145 -2.65 13.38 25.75
C GLN A 145 -3.76 14.21 25.08
N TYR A 146 -3.49 14.72 23.88
CA TYR A 146 -4.41 15.58 23.15
C TYR A 146 -4.44 15.20 21.67
N ILE A 147 -5.63 14.87 21.19
CA ILE A 147 -5.91 14.75 19.77
C ILE A 147 -7.34 15.21 19.46
N LYS A 148 -7.51 15.91 18.36
CA LYS A 148 -8.80 16.27 17.76
C LYS A 148 -8.86 15.68 16.37
N THR A 149 -9.89 14.90 16.09
CA THR A 149 -10.01 14.19 14.81
C THR A 149 -11.40 14.32 14.23
N LEU A 150 -11.48 14.43 12.90
CA LEU A 150 -12.66 14.04 12.16
C LEU A 150 -12.74 12.52 12.10
N ARG A 151 -13.90 11.97 12.44
CA ARG A 151 -14.23 10.58 12.16
C ARG A 151 -15.19 10.54 10.99
N ILE A 152 -14.95 9.67 10.02
CA ILE A 152 -15.65 9.64 8.73
C ILE A 152 -16.29 8.26 8.53
N PHE A 153 -17.54 8.21 8.05
CA PHE A 153 -18.34 6.99 7.97
C PHE A 153 -19.01 6.76 6.62
N LYS A 154 -19.01 5.49 6.18
CA LYS A 154 -19.78 5.06 5.01
C LYS A 154 -21.27 5.05 5.33
N GLU A 155 -21.66 4.51 6.48
CA GLU A 155 -23.05 4.47 6.92
C GLU A 155 -23.23 5.14 8.30
N ALA A 156 -24.44 5.10 8.87
CA ALA A 156 -24.63 5.55 10.25
C ALA A 156 -23.70 4.75 11.19
N PRO A 157 -22.93 5.42 12.08
CA PRO A 157 -21.81 4.79 12.73
C PRO A 157 -22.23 3.66 13.68
N ARG A 158 -21.62 2.48 13.51
CA ARG A 158 -21.66 1.38 14.48
C ARG A 158 -20.32 1.30 15.21
N TRP A 159 -20.26 1.89 16.40
CA TRP A 159 -19.05 1.95 17.23
C TRP A 159 -18.78 0.67 18.02
N ILE A 160 -18.89 -0.48 17.37
CA ILE A 160 -18.69 -1.76 18.06
C ILE A 160 -17.25 -2.21 17.79
N ALA A 161 -16.39 -1.96 18.77
CA ALA A 161 -15.07 -2.59 18.84
C ALA A 161 -15.26 -4.04 19.28
N VAL A 162 -14.69 -4.97 18.51
CA VAL A 162 -14.63 -6.38 18.89
C VAL A 162 -13.17 -6.69 19.22
N ASN A 163 -12.89 -6.88 20.52
CA ASN A 163 -11.54 -7.16 20.98
C ASN A 163 -11.01 -8.46 20.34
N ARG A 164 -9.71 -8.51 20.10
CA ARG A 164 -9.03 -9.68 19.55
C ARG A 164 -9.35 -10.94 20.37
N GLY A 165 -9.74 -11.99 19.65
CA GLY A 165 -10.16 -13.25 20.24
C GLY A 165 -11.06 -14.06 19.29
N PRO A 166 -11.58 -15.22 19.73
CA PRO A 166 -12.39 -16.10 18.87
C PRO A 166 -13.60 -15.41 18.24
N GLU A 167 -14.25 -14.49 18.96
CA GLU A 167 -15.38 -13.74 18.40
C GLU A 167 -14.96 -12.87 17.21
N ALA A 168 -13.83 -12.15 17.33
CA ALA A 168 -13.31 -11.29 16.27
C ALA A 168 -12.95 -12.09 15.02
N GLU A 169 -12.34 -13.27 15.17
CA GLU A 169 -11.99 -14.15 14.04
C GLU A 169 -13.21 -14.68 13.27
N GLU A 170 -14.36 -14.78 13.94
CA GLU A 170 -15.59 -15.24 13.30
C GLU A 170 -16.36 -14.13 12.57
N LYS A 171 -16.03 -12.85 12.78
CA LYS A 171 -16.71 -11.72 12.12
C LYS A 171 -16.50 -11.78 10.59
N PRO A 172 -17.55 -11.52 9.78
CA PRO A 172 -17.43 -11.50 8.32
C PRO A 172 -16.32 -10.56 7.83
N ALA A 173 -16.26 -9.33 8.35
CA ALA A 173 -15.24 -8.35 7.99
C ALA A 173 -13.82 -8.86 8.21
N ARG A 174 -13.56 -9.60 9.31
CA ARG A 174 -12.25 -10.21 9.61
C ARG A 174 -11.89 -11.30 8.60
N LYS A 175 -12.84 -12.19 8.28
CA LYS A 175 -12.63 -13.25 7.28
C LYS A 175 -12.38 -12.68 5.90
N GLU A 176 -13.15 -11.67 5.50
CA GLU A 176 -12.97 -10.96 4.23
C GLU A 176 -11.62 -10.23 4.17
N TYR A 177 -11.24 -9.54 5.24
CA TYR A 177 -9.93 -8.90 5.37
C TYR A 177 -8.79 -9.89 5.15
N VAL A 178 -8.79 -11.01 5.90
CA VAL A 178 -7.76 -12.05 5.78
C VAL A 178 -7.78 -12.70 4.39
N ALA A 179 -8.96 -12.96 3.83
CA ALA A 179 -9.08 -13.50 2.47
C ALA A 179 -8.49 -12.54 1.44
N ARG A 180 -8.74 -11.23 1.56
CA ARG A 180 -8.17 -10.20 0.67
C ARG A 180 -6.65 -10.10 0.77
N LEU A 181 -6.07 -10.24 1.97
CA LEU A 181 -4.61 -10.26 2.14
C LEU A 181 -3.96 -11.48 1.48
N ARG A 182 -4.67 -12.60 1.41
CA ARG A 182 -4.19 -13.85 0.81
C ARG A 182 -4.55 -13.98 -0.67
N ALA A 183 -5.45 -13.15 -1.17
CA ALA A 183 -5.86 -13.17 -2.56
C ALA A 183 -4.67 -12.76 -3.45
N PRO A 184 -4.49 -13.39 -4.62
CA PRO A 184 -3.49 -12.93 -5.57
C PRO A 184 -3.74 -11.48 -5.97
N GLY A 185 -2.66 -10.73 -6.21
CA GLY A 185 -2.77 -9.36 -6.65
C GLY A 185 -3.42 -9.28 -8.04
N GLU A 186 -4.46 -8.45 -8.17
CA GLU A 186 -5.10 -8.17 -9.46
C GLU A 186 -4.21 -7.24 -10.30
N THR A 187 -3.91 -7.67 -11.52
CA THR A 187 -3.06 -6.95 -12.47
C THR A 187 -3.84 -6.48 -13.70
N ALA A 188 -3.19 -5.71 -14.58
CA ALA A 188 -3.77 -5.31 -15.86
C ALA A 188 -4.11 -6.50 -16.76
N VAL A 189 -3.47 -7.66 -16.56
CA VAL A 189 -3.62 -8.86 -17.38
C VAL A 189 -4.32 -10.01 -16.64
N GLY A 190 -4.96 -9.71 -15.51
CA GLY A 190 -5.64 -10.67 -14.64
C GLY A 190 -4.91 -10.92 -13.31
N ALA A 191 -5.42 -11.85 -12.51
CA ALA A 191 -4.86 -12.21 -11.22
C ALA A 191 -3.45 -12.79 -11.35
N ALA A 192 -2.55 -12.40 -10.44
CA ALA A 192 -1.22 -13.00 -10.35
C ALA A 192 -1.32 -14.52 -10.10
N ASP A 193 -0.52 -15.30 -10.82
CA ASP A 193 -0.52 -16.76 -10.73
C ASP A 193 0.81 -17.33 -10.18
N GLY A 194 1.81 -16.47 -9.99
CA GLY A 194 3.15 -16.84 -9.50
C GLY A 194 3.99 -17.65 -10.50
N ARG A 195 3.51 -17.80 -11.74
CA ARG A 195 4.15 -18.54 -12.83
C ARG A 195 4.58 -17.62 -13.95
N THR A 196 3.62 -16.94 -14.56
CA THR A 196 3.82 -16.01 -15.67
C THR A 196 3.33 -14.61 -15.36
N ILE A 197 2.40 -14.46 -14.41
CA ILE A 197 1.85 -13.17 -13.97
C ILE A 197 2.22 -12.94 -12.50
N PHE A 198 2.94 -11.86 -12.25
CA PHE A 198 3.44 -11.46 -10.95
C PHE A 198 2.91 -10.08 -10.55
N PHE A 199 2.72 -9.90 -9.24
CA PHE A 199 2.32 -8.63 -8.66
C PHE A 199 3.13 -8.41 -7.39
N LEU A 200 4.02 -7.41 -7.39
CA LEU A 200 4.91 -7.14 -6.27
C LEU A 200 4.63 -5.74 -5.73
N ARG A 201 4.06 -5.67 -4.52
CA ARG A 201 3.72 -4.40 -3.86
C ARG A 201 4.94 -3.70 -3.27
N TYR A 202 5.94 -4.46 -2.83
CA TYR A 202 7.04 -3.91 -2.05
C TYR A 202 8.34 -3.73 -2.85
N PRO A 203 8.79 -2.48 -3.06
CA PRO A 203 10.03 -2.19 -3.78
C PRO A 203 11.27 -2.87 -3.19
N LEU A 204 11.30 -3.12 -1.89
CA LEU A 204 12.50 -3.62 -1.20
C LEU A 204 12.64 -5.15 -1.28
N GLN A 205 11.58 -5.89 -1.60
CA GLN A 205 11.66 -7.32 -1.92
C GLN A 205 11.77 -7.57 -3.42
N LEU A 206 11.52 -6.55 -4.25
CA LEU A 206 11.56 -6.60 -5.71
C LEU A 206 12.80 -7.32 -6.24
N ASP A 207 14.00 -6.88 -5.83
CA ASP A 207 15.24 -7.41 -6.37
C ASP A 207 15.47 -8.86 -5.98
N ALA A 208 15.22 -9.22 -4.72
CA ALA A 208 15.37 -10.60 -4.27
C ALA A 208 14.41 -11.53 -5.01
N GLU A 209 13.14 -11.11 -5.17
CA GLU A 209 12.12 -11.91 -5.86
C GLU A 209 12.38 -12.01 -7.36
N LEU A 210 12.66 -10.90 -8.04
CA LEU A 210 12.98 -10.93 -9.46
C LEU A 210 14.29 -11.66 -9.74
N THR A 211 15.30 -11.54 -8.89
CA THR A 211 16.55 -12.32 -9.02
C THR A 211 16.31 -13.82 -8.86
N ALA A 212 15.33 -14.24 -8.06
CA ALA A 212 14.91 -15.64 -7.98
C ALA A 212 14.10 -16.07 -9.21
N ILE A 213 13.15 -15.26 -9.66
CA ILE A 213 12.30 -15.53 -10.83
C ILE A 213 13.16 -15.60 -12.09
N THR A 214 13.92 -14.55 -12.41
CA THR A 214 14.78 -14.48 -13.59
C THR A 214 15.77 -15.64 -13.65
N ALA A 215 16.33 -16.06 -12.51
CA ALA A 215 17.19 -17.23 -12.44
C ALA A 215 16.50 -18.50 -12.91
N ARG A 216 15.32 -18.77 -12.35
CA ARG A 216 14.50 -19.94 -12.69
C ARG A 216 14.15 -19.92 -14.17
N LEU A 217 13.79 -18.76 -14.71
CA LEU A 217 13.43 -18.61 -16.12
C LEU A 217 14.60 -18.84 -17.07
N LEU A 218 15.79 -18.32 -16.75
CA LEU A 218 16.99 -18.57 -17.54
C LEU A 218 17.40 -20.05 -17.52
N GLU A 219 17.24 -20.73 -16.39
CA GLU A 219 17.49 -22.17 -16.28
C GLU A 219 16.50 -22.98 -17.13
N GLN A 220 15.20 -22.71 -16.97
CA GLN A 220 14.12 -23.43 -17.65
C GLN A 220 14.08 -23.17 -19.16
N HIS A 221 14.55 -22.01 -19.62
CA HIS A 221 14.40 -21.55 -21.00
C HIS A 221 15.73 -21.19 -21.68
N SER A 222 16.85 -21.76 -21.24
CA SER A 222 18.20 -21.50 -21.79
C SER A 222 18.34 -21.63 -23.32
N LYS A 223 17.37 -22.21 -24.02
CA LYS A 223 17.34 -22.39 -25.48
C LYS A 223 16.21 -21.63 -26.21
N VAL A 224 15.29 -21.01 -25.48
CA VAL A 224 14.11 -20.33 -26.04
C VAL A 224 14.04 -18.92 -25.46
N PRO A 225 14.03 -17.87 -26.29
CA PRO A 225 13.98 -16.50 -25.78
C PRO A 225 12.66 -16.26 -25.03
N PHE A 226 12.70 -15.36 -24.05
CA PHE A 226 11.51 -14.91 -23.32
C PHE A 226 11.47 -13.40 -23.25
N ALA A 227 10.29 -12.85 -22.92
CA ALA A 227 10.11 -11.43 -22.65
C ALA A 227 9.51 -11.22 -21.25
N LEU A 228 10.03 -10.24 -20.51
CA LEU A 228 9.44 -9.74 -19.27
C LEU A 228 8.86 -8.35 -19.52
N MET A 229 7.54 -8.23 -19.38
CA MET A 229 6.83 -6.97 -19.38
C MET A 229 6.64 -6.49 -17.95
N ILE A 230 7.14 -5.29 -17.63
CA ILE A 230 6.94 -4.65 -16.33
C ILE A 230 6.01 -3.45 -16.50
N PHE A 231 4.89 -3.44 -15.78
CA PHE A 231 3.95 -2.33 -15.75
C PHE A 231 3.98 -1.63 -14.40
N LEU A 232 4.48 -0.39 -14.36
CA LEU A 232 4.44 0.47 -13.19
C LEU A 232 3.20 1.37 -13.28
N ALA A 233 2.28 1.19 -12.34
CA ALA A 233 0.97 1.85 -12.37
C ALA A 233 0.60 2.42 -11.01
N GLY A 234 -0.15 3.52 -10.99
CA GLY A 234 -0.70 4.04 -9.75
C GLY A 234 -1.57 2.99 -9.06
N SER A 235 -1.32 2.78 -7.77
CA SER A 235 -2.12 1.91 -6.91
C SER A 235 -3.60 2.28 -6.92
N THR A 236 -4.44 1.30 -6.56
CA THR A 236 -5.87 1.49 -6.42
C THR A 236 -6.19 2.06 -5.05
N GLU A 237 -6.92 3.17 -4.99
CA GLU A 237 -7.43 3.73 -3.73
C GLU A 237 -8.50 2.78 -3.16
N PRO A 238 -8.33 2.24 -1.94
CA PRO A 238 -9.25 1.26 -1.36
C PRO A 238 -10.69 1.77 -1.21
N THR A 239 -10.86 3.08 -1.05
CA THR A 239 -12.15 3.73 -0.83
C THR A 239 -12.96 3.88 -2.10
N THR A 240 -12.30 4.11 -3.25
CA THR A 240 -12.96 4.35 -4.54
C THR A 240 -12.88 3.16 -5.49
N GLY A 241 -11.96 2.22 -5.24
CA GLY A 241 -11.65 1.13 -6.15
C GLY A 241 -10.95 1.58 -7.44
N ASN A 242 -10.61 2.86 -7.57
CA ASN A 242 -9.98 3.43 -8.76
C ASN A 242 -8.48 3.69 -8.56
N SER A 243 -7.70 3.65 -9.63
CA SER A 243 -6.31 4.09 -9.58
C SER A 243 -6.25 5.60 -9.27
N TRP A 244 -5.32 6.03 -8.43
CA TRP A 244 -5.08 7.47 -8.22
C TRP A 244 -4.50 8.16 -9.45
N CYS A 245 -4.00 7.37 -10.42
CA CYS A 245 -3.42 7.79 -11.68
C CYS A 245 -4.49 7.69 -12.80
N PRO A 246 -5.04 8.82 -13.28
CA PRO A 246 -6.08 8.80 -14.31
C PRO A 246 -5.62 8.14 -15.61
N ASP A 247 -4.37 8.38 -16.01
CA ASP A 247 -3.78 7.82 -17.24
C ASP A 247 -3.55 6.30 -17.14
N CYS A 248 -3.44 5.77 -15.93
CA CYS A 248 -3.28 4.35 -15.69
C CYS A 248 -4.57 3.57 -15.97
N ILE A 249 -5.75 4.22 -15.92
CA ILE A 249 -7.04 3.58 -16.18
C ILE A 249 -7.15 3.11 -17.65
N PRO A 250 -7.03 3.99 -18.67
CA PRO A 250 -7.05 3.56 -20.06
C PRO A 250 -5.80 2.73 -20.43
N ALA A 251 -4.65 2.98 -19.81
CA ALA A 251 -3.42 2.24 -20.11
C ALA A 251 -3.53 0.74 -19.79
N LYS A 252 -4.31 0.32 -18.79
CA LYS A 252 -4.48 -1.10 -18.43
C LYS A 252 -4.94 -1.96 -19.62
N ALA A 253 -5.91 -1.47 -20.39
CA ALA A 253 -6.44 -2.20 -21.54
C ALA A 253 -5.40 -2.35 -22.64
N GLU A 254 -4.65 -1.28 -22.93
CA GLU A 254 -3.55 -1.32 -23.91
C GLU A 254 -2.43 -2.27 -23.44
N VAL A 255 -2.03 -2.21 -22.17
CA VAL A 255 -1.03 -3.12 -21.61
C VAL A 255 -1.45 -4.58 -21.74
N ALA A 256 -2.71 -4.91 -21.46
CA ALA A 256 -3.22 -6.27 -21.63
C ALA A 256 -3.15 -6.74 -23.08
N LYS A 257 -3.51 -5.87 -24.02
CA LYS A 257 -3.36 -6.14 -25.45
C LYS A 257 -1.89 -6.38 -25.84
N ARG A 258 -0.97 -5.52 -25.39
CA ARG A 258 0.48 -5.67 -25.66
C ARG A 258 1.05 -6.94 -25.04
N PHE A 259 0.57 -7.34 -23.87
CA PHE A 259 0.99 -8.59 -23.26
C PHE A 259 0.52 -9.81 -24.06
N SER A 260 -0.72 -9.79 -24.58
CA SER A 260 -1.22 -10.83 -25.50
C SER A 260 -0.36 -10.93 -26.76
N GLU A 261 0.07 -9.80 -27.33
CA GLU A 261 0.99 -9.78 -28.49
C GLU A 261 2.34 -10.45 -28.17
N LEU A 262 2.87 -10.26 -26.95
CA LEU A 262 4.07 -10.97 -26.49
C LEU A 262 3.82 -12.47 -26.30
N GLN A 263 2.66 -12.86 -25.77
CA GLN A 263 2.28 -14.26 -25.64
C GLN A 263 2.18 -14.95 -27.01
N ASP A 264 1.65 -14.27 -28.04
CA ASP A 264 1.61 -14.79 -29.40
C ASP A 264 3.01 -14.98 -30.00
N LYS A 265 3.96 -14.07 -29.69
CA LYS A 265 5.33 -14.11 -30.22
C LYS A 265 6.22 -15.14 -29.52
N TYR A 266 6.19 -15.19 -28.18
CA TYR A 266 7.10 -16.01 -27.37
C TYR A 266 6.46 -17.30 -26.87
N GLY A 267 5.12 -17.38 -26.85
CA GLY A 267 4.34 -18.42 -26.20
C GLY A 267 3.97 -18.05 -24.75
N GLU A 268 2.81 -18.49 -24.27
CA GLU A 268 2.29 -18.15 -22.93
C GLU A 268 3.27 -18.48 -21.79
N ALA A 269 4.03 -19.56 -21.93
CA ALA A 269 5.01 -20.00 -20.94
C ALA A 269 6.33 -19.19 -20.96
N HIS A 270 6.50 -18.28 -21.93
CA HIS A 270 7.72 -17.51 -22.16
C HIS A 270 7.47 -15.98 -22.25
N ALA A 271 6.23 -15.55 -22.00
CA ALA A 271 5.90 -14.14 -21.81
C ALA A 271 5.51 -13.94 -20.34
N PHE A 272 6.27 -13.09 -19.66
CA PHE A 272 6.11 -12.83 -18.23
C PHE A 272 5.60 -11.42 -18.02
N PHE A 273 4.66 -11.27 -17.10
CA PHE A 273 4.10 -9.99 -16.70
C PHE A 273 4.41 -9.72 -15.23
N LEU A 274 4.85 -8.51 -14.94
CA LEU A 274 5.03 -8.01 -13.60
C LEU A 274 4.33 -6.67 -13.46
N GLN A 275 3.40 -6.56 -12.52
CA GLN A 275 2.85 -5.26 -12.14
C GLN A 275 3.46 -4.78 -10.83
N LEU A 276 3.93 -3.53 -10.86
CA LEU A 276 4.46 -2.80 -9.71
C LEU A 276 3.53 -1.63 -9.41
N PRO A 277 2.65 -1.73 -8.40
CA PRO A 277 1.86 -0.60 -7.95
C PRO A 277 2.78 0.49 -7.37
N VAL A 278 2.42 1.74 -7.64
CA VAL A 278 3.11 2.93 -7.14
C VAL A 278 2.14 3.66 -6.23
N GLU A 279 2.46 3.76 -4.94
CA GLU A 279 1.62 4.47 -3.98
C GLU A 279 1.81 5.98 -4.11
N ARG A 280 0.70 6.73 -4.21
CA ARG A 280 0.77 8.18 -4.44
C ARG A 280 1.54 8.89 -3.33
N ALA A 281 1.31 8.50 -2.09
CA ALA A 281 1.85 9.17 -0.90
C ALA A 281 3.38 9.04 -0.80
N SER A 282 3.96 7.92 -1.23
CA SER A 282 5.41 7.72 -1.23
C SER A 282 6.09 8.22 -2.50
N TYR A 283 5.34 8.33 -3.61
CA TYR A 283 5.87 8.72 -4.92
C TYR A 283 5.82 10.23 -5.20
N LEU A 284 4.71 10.90 -4.85
CA LEU A 284 4.47 12.28 -5.24
C LEU A 284 5.45 13.23 -4.52
N GLY A 285 6.22 13.99 -5.30
CA GLY A 285 7.20 14.94 -4.75
C GLY A 285 8.42 14.30 -4.11
N ASN A 286 8.56 12.97 -4.14
CA ASN A 286 9.70 12.25 -3.57
C ASN A 286 10.74 11.91 -4.65
N PRO A 287 11.87 12.65 -4.73
CA PRO A 287 12.95 12.33 -5.67
C PRO A 287 13.71 11.06 -5.29
N GLU A 288 13.67 10.64 -4.02
CA GLU A 288 14.35 9.46 -3.48
C GLU A 288 13.48 8.20 -3.50
N PHE A 289 12.30 8.26 -4.13
CA PHE A 289 11.42 7.10 -4.26
C PHE A 289 12.17 5.92 -4.92
N PRO A 290 12.15 4.70 -4.35
CA PRO A 290 13.04 3.61 -4.77
C PRO A 290 13.03 3.32 -6.27
N TYR A 291 11.87 3.27 -6.91
CA TYR A 291 11.78 3.01 -8.35
C TYR A 291 12.40 4.12 -9.23
N ARG A 292 12.52 5.36 -8.72
CA ARG A 292 13.22 6.45 -9.43
C ARG A 292 14.73 6.22 -9.48
N LYS A 293 15.29 5.74 -8.36
CA LYS A 293 16.73 5.49 -8.21
C LYS A 293 17.17 4.10 -8.68
N HIS A 294 16.22 3.18 -8.83
CA HIS A 294 16.50 1.80 -9.21
C HIS A 294 17.16 1.73 -10.60
N PRO A 295 18.28 1.00 -10.76
CA PRO A 295 19.12 1.02 -11.96
C PRO A 295 18.38 0.61 -13.24
N ALA A 296 17.45 -0.35 -13.16
CA ALA A 296 16.63 -0.74 -14.30
C ALA A 296 15.28 -0.03 -14.40
N LEU A 297 14.67 0.40 -13.29
CA LEU A 297 13.29 0.90 -13.36
C LEU A 297 13.26 2.38 -13.70
N GLN A 298 14.18 3.20 -13.16
CA GLN A 298 14.35 4.63 -13.47
C GLN A 298 13.02 5.38 -13.70
N LEU A 299 12.08 5.23 -12.75
CA LEU A 299 10.70 5.67 -12.93
C LEU A 299 10.60 7.20 -13.02
N ALA A 300 10.18 7.72 -14.18
CA ALA A 300 9.92 9.15 -14.36
C ALA A 300 8.49 9.52 -13.94
N SER A 301 7.50 8.83 -14.51
CA SER A 301 6.06 9.01 -14.32
C SER A 301 5.34 7.66 -14.28
N VAL A 302 4.10 7.63 -13.80
CA VAL A 302 3.17 6.51 -14.05
C VAL A 302 2.05 6.98 -14.99
N PRO A 303 1.53 6.12 -15.87
CA PRO A 303 1.98 4.75 -16.12
C PRO A 303 3.37 4.70 -16.78
N THR A 304 4.10 3.62 -16.54
CA THR A 304 5.32 3.28 -17.30
C THR A 304 5.28 1.80 -17.65
N LEU A 305 5.56 1.49 -18.91
CA LEU A 305 5.71 0.13 -19.42
C LEU A 305 7.16 -0.10 -19.81
N LEU A 306 7.74 -1.21 -19.34
CA LEU A 306 9.03 -1.72 -19.77
C LEU A 306 8.84 -3.08 -20.42
N VAL A 307 9.60 -3.36 -21.47
CA VAL A 307 9.76 -4.72 -21.99
C VAL A 307 11.25 -5.04 -21.98
N LEU A 308 11.60 -6.15 -21.33
CA LEU A 308 12.96 -6.62 -21.17
C LEU A 308 13.11 -8.01 -21.77
N THR A 309 14.30 -8.28 -22.31
CA THR A 309 14.69 -9.60 -22.82
C THR A 309 16.02 -10.03 -22.19
N PRO A 310 16.34 -11.33 -22.14
CA PRO A 310 17.66 -11.78 -21.69
C PRO A 310 18.79 -11.14 -22.50
N VAL A 311 19.89 -10.76 -21.81
CA VAL A 311 21.13 -10.38 -22.50
C VAL A 311 21.72 -11.60 -23.22
N LYS A 312 22.53 -11.35 -24.25
CA LYS A 312 23.22 -12.43 -24.97
C LYS A 312 24.10 -13.23 -24.00
N ASP A 313 23.99 -14.56 -24.08
CA ASP A 313 24.73 -15.50 -23.21
C ASP A 313 24.45 -15.34 -21.71
N ALA A 314 23.28 -14.80 -21.33
CA ALA A 314 22.86 -14.64 -19.94
C ALA A 314 22.96 -15.97 -19.17
N LYS A 315 23.89 -16.01 -18.21
CA LYS A 315 24.02 -17.10 -17.24
C LYS A 315 24.08 -16.49 -15.86
N LYS A 316 23.27 -17.01 -14.94
CA LYS A 316 23.32 -16.57 -13.56
C LYS A 316 24.61 -17.06 -12.90
N GLU A 317 25.46 -16.11 -12.52
CA GLU A 317 26.57 -16.35 -11.60
C GLU A 317 26.15 -15.96 -10.17
N ALA A 318 26.96 -16.34 -9.17
CA ALA A 318 26.69 -15.97 -7.79
C ALA A 318 26.65 -14.44 -7.61
N ASN A 319 25.66 -13.94 -6.86
CA ASN A 319 25.46 -12.52 -6.55
C ASN A 319 25.10 -11.60 -7.74
N MET A 320 24.61 -12.17 -8.85
CA MET A 320 24.16 -11.36 -9.98
C MET A 320 22.69 -10.98 -9.84
N GLU A 321 22.40 -9.68 -9.92
CA GLU A 321 21.03 -9.14 -9.90
C GLU A 321 20.30 -9.35 -11.23
N TRP A 322 18.97 -9.51 -11.16
CA TRP A 322 18.10 -9.76 -12.32
C TRP A 322 18.26 -8.73 -13.43
N TYR A 323 18.46 -7.46 -13.07
CA TYR A 323 18.59 -6.38 -14.05
C TYR A 323 19.93 -6.34 -14.78
N ASN A 324 20.91 -7.15 -14.36
CA ASN A 324 22.14 -7.38 -15.14
C ASN A 324 22.00 -8.54 -16.12
N LEU A 325 20.95 -9.36 -15.96
CA LEU A 325 20.65 -10.52 -16.80
C LEU A 325 19.64 -10.20 -17.91
N LEU A 326 18.96 -9.07 -17.80
CA LEU A 326 17.97 -8.60 -18.76
C LEU A 326 18.37 -7.23 -19.30
N GLU A 327 18.11 -7.00 -20.59
CA GLU A 327 18.23 -5.69 -21.24
C GLU A 327 16.85 -5.07 -21.47
N VAL A 328 16.73 -3.77 -21.23
CA VAL A 328 15.51 -3.01 -21.52
C VAL A 328 15.46 -2.73 -23.01
N LYS A 329 14.47 -3.33 -23.70
CA LYS A 329 14.23 -3.13 -25.13
C LYS A 329 13.22 -2.01 -25.40
N LEU A 330 12.24 -1.87 -24.52
CA LEU A 330 11.24 -0.82 -24.58
C LEU A 330 11.09 -0.15 -23.23
N ARG A 331 10.96 1.18 -23.26
CA ARG A 331 10.49 2.00 -22.14
C ARG A 331 9.55 3.06 -22.69
N THR A 332 8.31 3.09 -22.23
CA THR A 332 7.33 4.08 -22.66
C THR A 332 6.39 4.46 -21.52
N HIS A 333 5.88 5.69 -21.58
CA HIS A 333 4.81 6.19 -20.72
C HIS A 333 3.43 6.08 -21.39
N ASP A 334 3.41 5.72 -22.67
CA ASP A 334 2.21 5.49 -23.46
C ASP A 334 2.22 4.02 -23.96
N ALA A 335 1.39 3.20 -23.34
CA ALA A 335 1.23 1.79 -23.70
C ALA A 335 0.52 1.61 -25.05
N GLY A 336 -0.25 2.60 -25.52
CA GLY A 336 -0.98 2.53 -26.78
C GLY A 336 -0.05 2.60 -27.99
N SER A 337 1.03 3.38 -27.91
CA SER A 337 2.06 3.51 -28.95
C SER A 337 3.23 2.52 -28.81
N ALA A 338 3.20 1.63 -27.82
CA ALA A 338 4.23 0.64 -27.58
C ALA A 338 4.35 -0.38 -28.73
N ASP A 339 5.49 -0.40 -29.42
CA ASP A 339 5.87 -1.53 -30.28
C ASP A 339 6.59 -2.58 -29.45
N VAL A 340 5.86 -3.59 -29.01
CA VAL A 340 6.39 -4.70 -28.18
C VAL A 340 6.87 -5.87 -29.02
N LEU A 341 6.72 -5.82 -30.35
CA LEU A 341 7.09 -6.91 -31.24
C LEU A 341 8.47 -6.66 -31.88
N ASN A 342 8.88 -5.41 -32.06
CA ASN A 342 10.21 -5.04 -32.52
C ASN A 342 11.15 -4.75 -31.34
N LEU A 343 11.80 -5.80 -30.84
CA LEU A 343 12.65 -5.77 -29.64
C LEU A 343 14.13 -6.03 -29.97
N GLU A 344 14.57 -5.86 -31.22
CA GLU A 344 15.97 -6.11 -31.62
C GLU A 344 16.95 -5.08 -31.05
#